data_AF-D2I8B8-F1
#
_entry.id   AF-D2I8B8-F1
#
_cell.length_a   1.000
_cell.length_b   1.000
_cell.length_c   1.000
_cell.angle_alpha   90.00
_cell.angle_beta   90.00
_cell.angle_gamma   90.00
#
_symmetry.space_group_name_H-M   'P 1'
#
loop_
_entity.id
_entity.type
_entity.pdbx_description
1 polymer ?
#
loop_
_entity_poly.entity_id
_entity_poly.type
_entity_poly.pdbx_seq_one_letter_code
_entity_poly.pdbx_strand_id
1 'polypeptide(L)'
;DERSPAAQYVDLLLNPERYTGYKGSSAWRVWNSIYEENCFKPRSVYRPLNPLAPSRERSAARGCEGWLIVYYGVCGGKEKRRFQKDFHMLKKTHRILKAWPLSKTWGKPSWGPNMKEFKRRFDPVETKGEGPRRLKNLYFLYLIELRALSKVAPYFEHSIVDLYTGNGEDADTKTLLLNIFQDTK
;
A
#
# COMPACT_ATOMS: atom_id res chain seq x y z
N ASP A 1 0.33 14.27 11.25
CA ASP A 1 1.49 15.14 11.46
C ASP A 1 2.38 14.47 12.49
N GLU A 2 3.63 14.18 12.13
CA GLU A 2 4.60 13.46 12.97
C GLU A 2 5.02 14.29 14.19
N ARG A 3 4.75 15.59 14.17
CA ARG A 3 4.97 16.51 15.31
C ARG A 3 3.79 16.56 16.29
N SER A 4 2.74 15.78 16.05
CA SER A 4 1.60 15.71 16.96
C SER A 4 2.06 15.15 18.32
N PRO A 5 1.74 15.80 19.45
CA PRO A 5 2.11 15.30 20.78
C PRO A 5 1.44 13.97 21.13
N ALA A 6 0.42 13.56 20.38
CA ALA A 6 -0.22 12.26 20.51
C ALA A 6 0.47 11.12 19.72
N ALA A 7 1.46 11.43 18.89
CA ALA A 7 2.21 10.43 18.13
C ALA A 7 3.18 9.69 19.06
N GLN A 8 3.23 8.36 18.94
CA GLN A 8 4.05 7.49 19.78
C GLN A 8 4.82 6.49 18.92
N TYR A 9 6.04 6.16 19.33
CA TYR A 9 6.83 5.08 18.73
C TYR A 9 6.26 3.73 19.16
N VAL A 10 6.08 2.83 18.20
CA VAL A 10 5.55 1.48 18.42
C VAL A 10 6.53 0.46 17.86
N ASP A 11 6.89 -0.52 18.68
CA ASP A 11 7.71 -1.65 18.24
C ASP A 11 6.87 -2.62 17.38
N LEU A 12 7.27 -2.77 16.12
CA LEU A 12 6.60 -3.63 15.14
C LEU A 12 6.84 -5.12 15.38
N LEU A 13 7.93 -5.50 16.07
CA LEU A 13 8.22 -6.90 16.42
C LEU A 13 7.22 -7.42 17.46
N LEU A 14 6.79 -6.57 18.39
CA LEU A 14 5.75 -6.87 19.37
C LEU A 14 4.34 -6.77 18.78
N ASN A 15 4.19 -6.08 17.64
CA ASN A 15 2.90 -5.83 16.98
C ASN A 15 2.84 -6.41 15.56
N PRO A 16 3.06 -7.74 15.39
CA PRO A 16 3.01 -8.35 14.09
C PRO A 16 1.61 -8.25 13.50
N GLU A 17 1.51 -7.98 12.20
CA GLU A 17 0.23 -7.97 11.52
C GLU A 17 -0.39 -9.37 11.52
N ARG A 18 -1.56 -9.51 12.17
CA ARG A 18 -2.26 -10.80 12.32
C ARG A 18 -3.77 -10.68 12.26
N TYR A 19 -4.48 -11.82 12.29
CA TYR A 19 -5.94 -11.78 12.37
C TYR A 19 -6.41 -11.19 13.72
N THR A 20 -6.99 -9.99 13.66
CA THR A 20 -7.52 -9.26 14.83
C THR A 20 -9.02 -9.47 15.08
N GLY A 21 -9.72 -10.21 14.23
CA GLY A 21 -11.19 -10.29 14.29
C GLY A 21 -11.94 -9.10 13.70
N TYR A 22 -11.27 -8.00 13.33
CA TYR A 22 -11.91 -6.82 12.75
C TYR A 22 -12.63 -7.15 11.42
N LYS A 23 -13.96 -6.99 11.41
CA LYS A 23 -14.89 -7.33 10.32
C LYS A 23 -16.21 -6.54 10.46
N GLY A 24 -17.13 -6.70 9.51
CA GLY A 24 -18.47 -6.11 9.60
C GLY A 24 -18.53 -4.67 9.07
N SER A 25 -19.65 -3.99 9.35
CA SER A 25 -20.00 -2.69 8.75
C SER A 25 -18.96 -1.60 9.00
N SER A 26 -18.31 -1.60 10.17
CA SER A 26 -17.21 -0.69 10.50
C SER A 26 -16.02 -0.85 9.54
N ALA A 27 -15.57 -2.09 9.31
CA ALA A 27 -14.52 -2.39 8.37
C ALA A 27 -14.94 -1.98 6.94
N TRP A 28 -16.16 -2.31 6.53
CA TRP A 28 -16.68 -1.93 5.21
C TRP A 28 -16.71 -0.42 5.01
N ARG A 29 -17.13 0.36 6.02
CA ARG A 29 -17.16 1.83 5.96
C ARG A 29 -15.78 2.41 5.70
N VAL A 30 -14.77 1.97 6.47
CA VAL A 30 -13.38 2.42 6.29
C VAL A 30 -12.89 2.14 4.87
N TRP A 31 -13.12 0.93 4.36
CA TRP A 31 -12.68 0.59 2.99
C TRP A 31 -13.44 1.34 1.91
N ASN A 32 -14.75 1.55 2.07
CA ASN A 32 -15.53 2.33 1.12
C ASN A 32 -15.05 3.78 1.06
N SER A 33 -14.82 4.42 2.21
CA SER A 33 -14.26 5.78 2.25
C SER A 33 -12.92 5.85 1.52
N ILE A 34 -11.98 4.91 1.78
CA ILE A 34 -10.70 4.86 1.07
C ILE A 34 -10.87 4.76 -0.46
N TYR A 35 -11.86 4.00 -0.93
CA TYR A 35 -12.15 3.89 -2.37
C TYR A 35 -12.83 5.12 -2.96
N GLU A 36 -13.63 5.82 -2.15
CA GLU A 36 -14.36 7.01 -2.54
C GLU A 36 -13.46 8.25 -2.60
N GLU A 37 -12.31 8.24 -1.91
CA GLU A 37 -11.26 9.28 -2.04
C GLU A 37 -10.59 9.33 -3.44
N ASN A 38 -10.91 8.41 -4.36
CA ASN A 38 -10.36 8.37 -5.72
C ASN A 38 -10.96 9.46 -6.63
N CYS A 39 -10.75 10.72 -6.29
CA CYS A 39 -11.10 11.88 -7.11
C CYS A 39 -9.85 12.66 -7.51
N PHE A 40 -9.49 12.60 -8.80
CA PHE A 40 -8.39 13.36 -9.37
C PHE A 40 -8.93 14.37 -10.37
N LYS A 41 -8.34 15.57 -10.40
CA LYS A 41 -8.75 16.61 -11.35
C LYS A 41 -8.36 16.19 -12.78
N PRO A 42 -9.30 16.17 -13.75
CA PRO A 42 -9.07 15.68 -15.12
C PRO A 42 -8.12 16.54 -15.96
N ARG A 43 -7.58 17.63 -15.42
CA ARG A 43 -6.66 18.52 -16.12
C ARG A 43 -5.47 18.84 -15.23
N SER A 44 -4.27 18.74 -15.80
CA SER A 44 -3.09 19.39 -15.28
C SER A 44 -3.45 20.83 -14.94
N VAL A 45 -3.27 21.20 -13.68
CA VAL A 45 -3.08 22.62 -13.37
C VAL A 45 -1.83 22.98 -14.17
N TYR A 46 -1.99 23.71 -15.27
CA TYR A 46 -0.88 24.44 -15.86
C TYR A 46 -0.44 25.40 -14.74
N ARG A 47 0.59 25.02 -13.99
CA ARG A 47 1.29 25.97 -13.12
C ARG A 47 2.19 26.74 -14.07
N PRO A 48 1.85 27.96 -14.49
CA PRO A 48 2.87 28.80 -15.10
C PRO A 48 4.02 28.88 -14.09
N LEU A 49 5.25 28.71 -14.56
CA LEU A 49 6.47 28.86 -13.76
C LEU A 49 6.69 30.31 -13.26
N ASN A 50 5.66 31.15 -13.32
CA ASN A 50 5.73 32.57 -13.04
C ASN A 50 4.69 32.95 -11.96
N PRO A 51 5.13 33.32 -10.74
CA PRO A 51 4.26 33.65 -9.59
C PRO A 51 3.33 34.87 -9.77
N LEU A 52 3.43 35.62 -10.87
CA LEU A 52 2.75 36.91 -11.07
C LEU A 52 1.65 36.90 -12.15
N ALA A 53 1.25 35.73 -12.65
CA ALA A 53 0.16 35.67 -13.64
C ALA A 53 -1.23 35.84 -12.95
N PRO A 54 -2.11 36.74 -13.43
CA PRO A 54 -3.40 36.98 -12.80
C PRO A 54 -4.33 35.77 -12.97
N SER A 55 -4.91 35.32 -11.85
CA SER A 55 -5.84 34.20 -11.78
C SER A 55 -7.16 34.55 -12.45
N ARG A 56 -7.43 33.93 -13.61
CA ARG A 56 -8.76 33.98 -14.24
C ARG A 56 -9.64 32.92 -13.57
N GLU A 57 -10.54 33.34 -12.69
CA GLU A 57 -11.58 32.48 -12.10
C GLU A 57 -12.41 31.84 -13.20
N ARG A 58 -12.45 30.50 -13.22
CA ARG A 58 -13.48 29.73 -13.91
C ARG A 58 -14.00 28.64 -12.99
N SER A 59 -15.10 28.98 -12.33
CA SER A 59 -16.02 28.10 -11.64
C SER A 59 -16.58 27.06 -12.63
N ALA A 60 -16.13 25.80 -12.53
CA ALA A 60 -16.87 24.60 -12.91
C ALA A 60 -16.02 23.35 -12.62
N ALA A 61 -15.95 22.92 -11.36
CA ALA A 61 -15.48 21.59 -11.00
C ALA A 61 -16.68 20.72 -10.57
N ARG A 62 -17.62 20.48 -11.48
CA ARG A 62 -18.55 19.34 -11.37
C ARG A 62 -17.97 18.21 -12.22
N GLY A 63 -17.30 17.27 -11.57
CA GLY A 63 -16.72 16.11 -12.23
C GLY A 63 -15.54 15.56 -11.46
N CYS A 64 -15.81 14.95 -10.31
CA CYS A 64 -14.92 13.91 -9.78
C CYS A 64 -15.07 12.69 -10.69
N GLU A 65 -14.46 12.75 -11.86
CA GLU A 65 -14.19 11.56 -12.62
C GLU A 65 -12.88 10.98 -12.04
N GLY A 66 -12.90 9.73 -11.59
CA GLY A 66 -11.74 9.10 -10.97
C GLY A 66 -10.61 8.91 -11.99
N TRP A 67 -9.72 9.90 -12.08
CA TRP A 67 -8.60 9.95 -13.02
C TRP A 67 -7.26 9.82 -12.29
N LEU A 68 -6.92 8.63 -11.79
CA LEU A 68 -5.58 8.42 -11.24
C LEU A 68 -4.54 8.58 -12.36
N ILE A 69 -3.89 9.75 -12.43
CA ILE A 69 -2.70 10.00 -13.23
C ILE A 69 -1.53 9.37 -12.48
N VAL A 70 -1.32 8.07 -12.70
CA VAL A 70 -0.01 7.42 -12.49
C VAL A 70 0.44 6.89 -13.85
N TYR A 71 1.11 7.80 -14.55
CA TYR A 71 2.05 7.65 -15.67
C TYR A 71 1.88 6.48 -16.67
N TYR A 72 1.22 6.83 -17.79
CA TYR A 72 1.51 6.53 -19.20
C TYR A 72 2.16 5.20 -19.61
N GLY A 73 1.38 4.40 -20.38
CA GLY A 73 1.97 3.77 -21.56
C GLY A 73 1.39 2.49 -22.13
N VAL A 74 0.59 1.67 -21.42
CA VAL A 74 0.41 0.27 -21.92
C VAL A 74 -1.02 -0.31 -21.94
N CYS A 75 -1.99 0.06 -21.10
CA CYS A 75 -3.27 -0.69 -21.08
C CYS A 75 -4.53 0.14 -21.31
N GLY A 76 -5.26 -0.24 -22.37
CA GLY A 76 -6.50 0.37 -22.84
C GLY A 76 -7.67 0.24 -21.87
N GLY A 77 -8.44 1.33 -21.76
CA GLY A 77 -9.89 1.38 -21.56
C GLY A 77 -10.54 0.83 -20.28
N LYS A 78 -10.32 -0.43 -19.88
CA LYS A 78 -11.20 -1.14 -18.93
C LYS A 78 -10.53 -1.55 -17.60
N GLU A 79 -9.20 -1.55 -17.52
CA GLU A 79 -8.44 -1.88 -16.30
C GLU A 79 -8.34 -0.73 -15.28
N LYS A 80 -8.66 0.48 -15.72
CA LYS A 80 -8.35 1.75 -15.04
C LYS A 80 -9.11 2.01 -13.72
N ARG A 81 -10.28 1.37 -13.51
CA ARG A 81 -11.11 1.53 -12.29
C ARG A 81 -10.69 0.61 -11.12
N ARG A 82 -9.64 -0.21 -11.30
CA ARG A 82 -9.42 -1.43 -10.48
C ARG A 82 -8.21 -1.36 -9.55
N PHE A 83 -7.28 -0.43 -9.77
CA PHE A 83 -5.96 -0.32 -9.11
C PHE A 83 -5.98 -0.01 -7.60
N GLN A 84 -7.04 0.63 -7.08
CA GLN A 84 -7.06 1.05 -5.68
C GLN A 84 -7.66 0.00 -4.74
N LYS A 85 -8.42 -0.97 -5.27
CA LYS A 85 -8.98 -2.14 -4.52
C LYS A 85 -7.91 -3.04 -3.88
N ASP A 86 -6.64 -2.67 -4.01
CA ASP A 86 -5.50 -3.57 -4.01
C ASP A 86 -4.64 -3.44 -2.74
N PHE A 87 -4.61 -2.27 -2.10
CA PHE A 87 -3.93 -2.11 -0.80
C PHE A 87 -4.65 -2.87 0.33
N HIS A 88 -5.99 -2.96 0.26
CA HIS A 88 -6.82 -3.85 1.09
C HIS A 88 -6.43 -5.32 0.97
N MET A 89 -5.93 -5.72 -0.20
CA MET A 89 -5.64 -7.11 -0.49
C MET A 89 -4.35 -7.56 0.16
N LEU A 90 -3.30 -6.73 0.21
CA LEU A 90 -2.01 -7.05 0.84
C LEU A 90 -2.15 -7.41 2.34
N LYS A 91 -2.91 -6.59 3.09
CA LYS A 91 -3.21 -6.87 4.52
C LYS A 91 -4.06 -8.11 4.72
N LYS A 92 -4.89 -8.51 3.75
CA LYS A 92 -5.66 -9.75 3.84
C LYS A 92 -4.79 -10.96 3.60
N THR A 93 -3.92 -10.95 2.59
CA THR A 93 -3.09 -12.11 2.22
C THR A 93 -2.14 -12.49 3.35
N HIS A 94 -1.44 -11.52 3.95
CA HIS A 94 -0.52 -11.78 5.06
C HIS A 94 -1.24 -12.37 6.29
N ARG A 95 -2.39 -11.78 6.67
CA ARG A 95 -3.23 -12.25 7.80
C ARG A 95 -3.77 -13.68 7.63
N ILE A 96 -4.09 -14.08 6.40
CA ILE A 96 -4.69 -15.41 6.11
C ILE A 96 -3.62 -16.50 6.03
N LEU A 97 -2.43 -16.16 5.55
CA LEU A 97 -1.36 -17.13 5.28
C LEU A 97 -0.50 -17.42 6.50
N LYS A 98 -0.21 -16.44 7.36
CA LYS A 98 0.73 -16.64 8.48
C LYS A 98 0.10 -16.59 9.87
N ALA A 99 -1.05 -15.94 10.04
CA ALA A 99 -1.46 -15.51 11.36
C ALA A 99 -2.98 -15.59 11.60
N TRP A 100 -3.58 -16.74 11.27
CA TRP A 100 -4.96 -17.07 11.65
C TRP A 100 -4.99 -17.95 12.92
N PRO A 101 -5.91 -17.72 13.87
CA PRO A 101 -6.02 -18.58 15.05
C PRO A 101 -6.52 -19.98 14.65
N LEU A 102 -5.66 -20.99 14.79
CA LEU A 102 -5.94 -22.38 14.41
C LEU A 102 -6.73 -23.13 15.50
N SER A 103 -6.57 -22.73 16.77
CA SER A 103 -7.32 -23.29 17.89
C SER A 103 -7.94 -22.19 18.75
N LYS A 104 -9.16 -22.43 19.23
CA LYS A 104 -9.84 -21.66 20.30
C LYS A 104 -9.91 -22.44 21.61
N THR A 105 -9.01 -23.40 21.82
CA THR A 105 -8.93 -24.13 23.09
C THR A 105 -8.48 -23.20 24.21
N TRP A 106 -8.97 -23.42 25.43
CA TRP A 106 -8.43 -22.81 26.64
C TRP A 106 -6.97 -23.24 26.79
N GLY A 107 -6.02 -22.35 26.47
CA GLY A 107 -4.59 -22.64 26.37
C GLY A 107 -3.84 -21.69 25.45
N LYS A 108 -2.60 -22.01 25.09
CA LYS A 108 -1.76 -21.16 24.22
C LYS A 108 -2.39 -21.04 22.81
N PRO A 109 -2.61 -19.82 22.30
CA PRO A 109 -3.15 -19.63 20.96
C PRO A 109 -2.15 -20.08 19.90
N SER A 110 -2.54 -21.03 19.06
CA SER A 110 -1.76 -21.45 17.89
C SER A 110 -2.17 -20.62 16.68
N TRP A 111 -1.18 -20.09 15.96
CA TRP A 111 -1.36 -19.27 14.76
C TRP A 111 -0.82 -20.01 13.54
N GLY A 112 -1.50 -19.87 12.41
CA GLY A 112 -0.99 -20.42 11.16
C GLY A 112 -1.90 -20.19 9.96
N PRO A 113 -1.63 -20.88 8.84
CA PRO A 113 -2.37 -20.71 7.60
C PRO A 113 -3.80 -21.22 7.71
N ASN A 114 -4.76 -20.43 7.19
CA ASN A 114 -6.14 -20.88 7.04
C ASN A 114 -6.50 -21.04 5.56
N MET A 115 -6.37 -22.29 5.07
CA MET A 115 -6.65 -22.62 3.68
C MET A 115 -8.13 -22.38 3.29
N LYS A 116 -9.08 -22.57 4.20
CA LYS A 116 -10.50 -22.35 3.92
C LYS A 116 -10.79 -20.88 3.66
N GLU A 117 -10.23 -20.00 4.49
CA GLU A 117 -10.39 -18.56 4.34
C GLU A 117 -9.62 -18.02 3.13
N PHE A 118 -8.48 -18.62 2.80
CA PHE A 118 -7.73 -18.31 1.58
C PHE A 118 -8.57 -18.61 0.34
N LYS A 119 -9.08 -19.85 0.22
CA LYS A 119 -9.94 -20.25 -0.89
C LYS A 119 -11.18 -19.36 -1.00
N ARG A 120 -11.90 -19.13 0.09
CA ARG A 120 -13.09 -18.26 0.09
C ARG A 120 -12.83 -16.84 -0.45
N ARG A 121 -11.60 -16.33 -0.33
CA ARG A 121 -11.26 -14.95 -0.72
C ARG A 121 -10.53 -14.82 -2.05
N PHE A 122 -9.87 -15.87 -2.51
CA PHE A 122 -9.00 -15.85 -3.68
C PHE A 122 -9.28 -16.94 -4.71
N ASP A 123 -10.05 -17.97 -4.37
CA ASP A 123 -10.41 -19.04 -5.31
C ASP A 123 -11.29 -18.49 -6.45
N PRO A 124 -11.00 -18.84 -7.72
CA PRO A 124 -11.75 -18.33 -8.86
C PRO A 124 -13.22 -18.72 -8.84
N VAL A 125 -13.57 -19.91 -8.35
CA VAL A 125 -14.95 -20.41 -8.31
C VAL A 125 -15.73 -19.66 -7.24
N GLU A 126 -15.19 -19.60 -6.01
CA GLU A 126 -15.83 -18.93 -4.86
C GLU A 126 -16.03 -17.43 -5.09
N THR A 127 -15.13 -16.79 -5.84
CA THR A 127 -15.10 -15.34 -6.05
C THR A 127 -15.59 -14.88 -7.41
N LYS A 128 -16.11 -15.80 -8.25
CA LYS A 128 -16.54 -15.50 -9.63
C LYS A 128 -15.43 -14.82 -10.45
N GLY A 129 -14.19 -15.29 -10.29
CA GLY A 129 -12.99 -14.82 -11.00
C GLY A 129 -12.35 -13.55 -10.43
N GLU A 130 -12.89 -12.94 -9.38
CA GLU A 130 -12.31 -11.74 -8.77
C GLU A 130 -11.06 -12.03 -7.91
N GLY A 131 -10.95 -13.23 -7.35
CA GLY A 131 -9.83 -13.70 -6.54
C GLY A 131 -8.48 -13.62 -7.28
N PRO A 132 -8.33 -14.29 -8.44
CA PRO A 132 -7.12 -14.19 -9.25
C PRO A 132 -6.81 -12.78 -9.72
N ARG A 133 -7.83 -11.95 -10.00
CA ARG A 133 -7.63 -10.54 -10.36
C ARG A 133 -6.99 -9.77 -9.21
N ARG A 134 -7.45 -9.98 -7.98
CA ARG A 134 -6.86 -9.37 -6.77
C ARG A 134 -5.41 -9.81 -6.56
N LEU A 135 -5.07 -11.07 -6.89
CA LEU A 135 -3.69 -11.55 -6.82
C LEU A 135 -2.80 -10.86 -7.87
N LYS A 136 -3.26 -10.73 -9.12
CA LYS A 136 -2.53 -9.97 -10.15
C LYS A 136 -2.26 -8.53 -9.70
N ASN A 137 -3.25 -7.91 -9.08
CA ASN A 137 -3.09 -6.55 -8.56
C ASN A 137 -2.09 -6.47 -7.40
N LEU A 138 -2.03 -7.49 -6.54
CA LEU A 138 -1.01 -7.60 -5.50
C LEU A 138 0.40 -7.63 -6.10
N TYR A 139 0.61 -8.41 -7.17
CA TYR A 139 1.88 -8.40 -7.90
C TYR A 139 2.17 -7.04 -8.53
N PHE A 140 1.15 -6.38 -9.06
CA PHE A 140 1.33 -5.04 -9.62
C PHE A 140 1.80 -4.04 -8.54
N LEU A 141 1.18 -4.03 -7.35
CA LEU A 141 1.63 -3.19 -6.23
C LEU A 141 3.09 -3.49 -5.84
N TYR A 142 3.43 -4.77 -5.72
CA TYR A 142 4.80 -5.21 -5.46
C TYR A 142 5.78 -4.67 -6.50
N LEU A 143 5.45 -4.72 -7.79
CA LEU A 143 6.31 -4.19 -8.86
C LEU A 143 6.46 -2.66 -8.79
N ILE A 144 5.42 -1.93 -8.40
CA ILE A 144 5.49 -0.48 -8.21
C ILE A 144 6.39 -0.12 -7.03
N GLU A 145 6.24 -0.81 -5.89
CA GLU A 145 7.10 -0.62 -4.72
C GLU A 145 8.56 -0.99 -5.06
N LEU A 146 8.78 -2.12 -5.74
CA LEU A 146 10.10 -2.55 -6.20
C LEU A 146 10.74 -1.50 -7.12
N ARG A 147 9.96 -0.93 -8.05
CA ARG A 147 10.43 0.16 -8.92
C ARG A 147 10.76 1.42 -8.13
N ALA A 148 9.96 1.76 -7.13
CA ALA A 148 10.22 2.91 -6.26
C ALA A 148 11.52 2.71 -5.46
N LEU A 149 11.75 1.50 -4.93
CA LEU A 149 13.00 1.13 -4.24
C LEU A 149 14.22 1.27 -5.16
N SER A 150 14.13 0.71 -6.38
CA SER A 150 15.18 0.85 -7.40
C SER A 150 15.47 2.31 -7.75
N LYS A 151 14.44 3.17 -7.76
CA LYS A 151 14.58 4.61 -8.07
C LYS A 151 15.13 5.44 -6.91
N VAL A 152 14.86 5.07 -5.67
CA VAL A 152 15.40 5.77 -4.48
C VAL A 152 16.79 5.29 -4.10
N ALA A 153 17.24 4.13 -4.60
CA ALA A 153 18.56 3.57 -4.29
C ALA A 153 19.72 4.59 -4.35
N PRO A 154 19.87 5.44 -5.39
CA PRO A 154 20.96 6.41 -5.46
C PRO A 154 20.96 7.43 -4.31
N TYR A 155 19.79 7.73 -3.73
CA TYR A 155 19.70 8.62 -2.57
C TYR A 155 20.45 8.06 -1.36
N PHE A 156 20.30 6.76 -1.10
CA PHE A 156 20.95 6.09 0.03
C PHE A 156 22.42 5.72 -0.23
N GLU A 157 22.85 5.71 -1.49
CA GLU A 157 24.26 5.56 -1.87
C GLU A 157 25.10 6.79 -1.45
N HIS A 158 24.46 7.96 -1.25
CA HIS A 158 25.17 9.14 -0.77
C HIS A 158 25.66 8.97 0.68
N SER A 159 26.93 9.32 0.90
CA SER A 159 27.57 9.24 2.22
C SER A 159 26.90 10.09 3.30
N ILE A 160 26.19 11.16 2.94
CA ILE A 160 25.47 12.06 3.86
C ILE A 160 24.20 11.44 4.46
N VAL A 161 23.67 10.35 3.89
CA VAL A 161 22.42 9.74 4.35
C VAL A 161 22.73 8.61 5.32
N ASP A 162 22.52 8.84 6.62
CA ASP A 162 22.76 7.84 7.67
C ASP A 162 21.47 7.32 8.32
N LEU A 163 21.51 6.06 8.73
CA LEU A 163 20.41 5.38 9.43
C LEU A 163 20.62 5.48 10.94
N TYR A 164 20.63 6.71 11.47
CA TYR A 164 21.00 6.97 12.86
C TYR A 164 20.01 6.39 13.86
N THR A 165 20.46 5.43 14.67
CA THR A 165 19.71 4.88 15.81
C THR A 165 20.37 5.17 17.16
N GLY A 166 21.60 5.69 17.14
CA GLY A 166 22.44 5.88 18.32
C GLY A 166 23.28 4.65 18.70
N ASN A 167 23.21 3.58 17.89
CA ASN A 167 23.96 2.34 18.09
C ASN A 167 25.11 2.19 17.07
N GLY A 168 26.06 1.29 17.36
CA GLY A 168 27.16 0.99 16.44
C GLY A 168 26.78 0.19 15.18
N GLU A 169 25.55 -0.32 15.12
CA GLU A 169 25.04 -1.19 14.05
C GLU A 169 24.51 -0.42 12.82
N ASP A 170 24.52 0.91 12.86
CA ASP A 170 23.94 1.77 11.82
C ASP A 170 24.65 1.57 10.47
N ALA A 171 25.98 1.38 10.48
CA ALA A 171 26.78 1.15 9.27
C ALA A 171 26.48 -0.22 8.63
N ASP A 172 26.31 -1.26 9.46
CA ASP A 172 25.96 -2.61 9.00
C ASP A 172 24.54 -2.61 8.41
N THR A 173 23.61 -1.93 9.07
CA THR A 173 22.22 -1.76 8.59
C THR A 173 22.18 -1.03 7.25
N LYS A 174 22.98 0.03 7.09
CA LYS A 174 23.11 0.77 5.82
C LYS A 174 23.65 -0.13 4.72
N THR A 175 24.65 -0.95 5.02
CA THR A 175 25.22 -1.91 4.06
C THR A 175 24.20 -2.96 3.63
N LEU A 176 23.42 -3.52 4.57
CA LEU A 176 22.34 -4.44 4.27
C LEU A 176 21.26 -3.81 3.39
N LEU A 177 20.89 -2.56 3.67
CA LEU A 177 19.91 -1.82 2.86
C LEU A 177 20.41 -1.62 1.42
N LEU A 178 21.68 -1.25 1.25
CA LEU A 178 22.30 -1.08 -0.07
C LEU A 178 22.35 -2.38 -0.87
N ASN A 179 22.62 -3.52 -0.21
CA ASN A 179 22.56 -4.83 -0.84
C ASN A 179 21.15 -5.15 -1.36
N ILE A 180 20.11 -4.88 -0.55
CA ILE A 180 18.72 -5.03 -0.98
C ILE A 180 18.46 -4.18 -2.22
N PHE A 181 18.95 -2.93 -2.27
CA PHE A 181 18.78 -2.08 -3.44
C PHE A 181 19.47 -2.61 -4.69
N GLN A 182 20.63 -3.28 -4.57
CA GLN A 182 21.28 -3.93 -5.71
C GLN A 182 20.40 -5.05 -6.28
N ASP A 183 19.76 -5.84 -5.42
CA ASP A 183 18.84 -6.91 -5.84
C ASP A 183 17.56 -6.37 -6.51
N THR A 184 17.23 -5.10 -6.31
CA THR A 184 16.07 -4.44 -6.96
C THR A 184 16.38 -3.81 -8.32
N LYS A 185 17.64 -3.78 -8.76
CA LYS A 185 18.07 -3.22 -10.06
C LYS A 185 17.82 -4.21 -11.20
#